data_AF-A0A8X6S2A6-F1
#
_entry.id   AF-A0A8X6S2A6-F1
#
_cell.length_a   1.000
_cell.length_b   1.000
_cell.length_c   1.000
_cell.angle_alpha   90.00
_cell.angle_beta   90.00
_cell.angle_gamma   90.00
#
_symmetry.space_group_name_H-M   'P 1'
#
loop_
_entity.id
_entity.type
_entity.pdbx_description
1 polymer ?
#
loop_
_entity_poly.entity_id
_entity_poly.type
_entity_poly.pdbx_seq_one_letter_code
_entity_poly.pdbx_strand_id
1 'polypeptide(L)'
;MRILELENDMTGWSKIISDVQLNSNLSQIEQGQLKELLYEYSNLFSNIPGCINFSEHDMELESERAIVAKAYRMSPGQIQILQSEFSKMLELKIIVPGESDFTSLFVKNNFNYKILRAASTRCSALEEEIQSRASQLK
;
A
#
# COMPACT_ATOMS: atom_id res chain seq x y z
N MET A 1 -1.80 25.36 -14.77
CA MET A 1 -2.27 24.57 -13.61
C MET A 1 -1.06 23.93 -12.98
N ARG A 2 -0.91 24.12 -11.67
CA ARG A 2 0.27 23.73 -10.87
C ARG A 2 0.36 22.21 -10.87
N ILE A 3 1.43 21.66 -11.46
CA ILE A 3 1.80 20.26 -11.26
C ILE A 3 2.12 20.17 -9.76
N LEU A 4 1.35 19.37 -9.03
CA LEU A 4 1.72 18.98 -7.68
C LEU A 4 3.01 18.18 -7.84
N GLU A 5 4.12 18.86 -7.63
CA GLU A 5 5.38 18.21 -7.29
C GLU A 5 5.05 17.26 -6.14
N LEU A 6 5.13 15.95 -6.42
CA LEU A 6 5.20 14.94 -5.37
C LEU A 6 6.53 15.20 -4.66
N GLU A 7 6.47 16.13 -3.71
CA GLU A 7 7.59 16.54 -2.86
C GLU A 7 8.13 15.31 -2.14
N ASN A 8 9.37 14.96 -2.48
CA ASN A 8 10.36 14.27 -1.66
C ASN A 8 9.79 13.30 -0.59
N ASP A 9 9.94 12.00 -0.86
CA ASP A 9 9.71 10.86 0.07
C ASP A 9 10.47 10.96 1.41
N MET A 10 11.37 11.94 1.57
CA MET A 10 12.08 12.24 2.81
C MET A 10 11.32 13.17 3.78
N THR A 11 10.20 13.78 3.41
CA THR A 11 9.65 14.96 4.11
C THR A 11 8.96 14.67 5.45
N GLY A 12 8.26 13.55 5.60
CA GLY A 12 7.54 13.24 6.85
C GLY A 12 8.48 12.89 8.00
N TRP A 13 9.35 11.92 7.75
CA TRP A 13 10.28 11.39 8.74
C TRP A 13 11.35 12.40 9.17
N SER A 14 11.97 13.06 8.19
CA SER A 14 13.00 14.08 8.47
C SER A 14 12.45 15.28 9.24
N LYS A 15 11.20 15.66 8.97
CA LYS A 15 10.51 16.73 9.71
C LYS A 15 10.30 16.35 11.17
N ILE A 16 9.82 15.14 11.45
CA ILE A 16 9.61 14.66 12.82
C ILE A 16 10.93 14.70 13.61
N ILE A 17 12.04 14.21 13.03
CA ILE A 17 13.35 14.25 13.68
C ILE A 17 13.85 15.69 13.90
N SER A 18 13.58 16.59 12.96
CA SER A 18 13.98 18.00 13.08
C SER A 18 13.21 18.70 14.21
N ASP A 19 11.91 18.43 14.34
CA ASP A 19 11.08 19.01 15.40
C ASP A 19 11.53 18.57 16.80
N VAL A 20 12.01 17.32 16.95
CA VAL A 20 12.58 16.82 18.22
C VAL A 20 13.85 17.56 18.62
N GLN A 21 14.68 17.96 17.65
CA GLN A 21 15.92 18.70 17.91
C GLN A 21 15.65 20.15 18.34
N LEU A 22 14.55 20.73 17.88
CA LEU A 22 14.18 22.12 18.15
C LEU A 22 13.39 22.29 19.46
N ASN A 23 12.97 21.20 20.10
CA ASN A 23 12.13 21.26 21.29
C ASN A 23 12.95 21.64 22.54
N SER A 24 12.88 22.92 22.92
CA SER A 24 13.56 23.48 24.09
C SER A 24 13.00 23.02 25.45
N ASN A 25 11.85 22.33 25.47
CA ASN A 25 11.21 21.88 26.69
C ASN A 25 11.70 20.49 27.14
N LEU A 26 12.43 19.77 26.28
CA LEU A 26 13.01 18.47 26.59
C LEU A 26 14.49 18.65 26.97
N SER A 27 14.93 17.94 28.01
CA SER A 27 16.35 17.82 28.32
C SER A 27 17.08 17.05 27.22
N GLN A 28 18.41 17.19 27.16
CA GLN A 28 19.23 16.47 26.17
C GLN A 28 19.08 14.94 26.27
N ILE A 29 18.86 14.42 27.49
CA ILE A 29 18.67 12.98 27.73
C ILE A 29 17.32 12.53 27.16
N GLU A 30 16.25 13.28 27.42
CA GLU A 30 14.90 12.98 26.91
C GLU A 30 14.84 13.09 25.38
N GLN A 31 15.52 14.08 24.79
CA GLN A 31 15.68 14.18 23.34
C GLN A 31 16.40 12.96 22.76
N GLY A 32 17.41 12.43 23.46
CA GLY A 32 18.12 11.21 23.07
C GLY A 32 17.20 10.00 23.04
N GLN A 33 16.47 9.77 24.14
CA GLN A 33 15.51 8.66 24.26
C GLN A 33 14.39 8.73 23.23
N LEU A 34 13.86 9.94 22.97
CA LEU A 34 12.81 10.14 21.98
C LEU A 34 13.33 9.86 20.56
N LYS A 35 14.56 10.27 20.23
CA LYS A 35 15.17 9.94 18.94
C LYS A 35 15.33 8.42 18.78
N GLU A 36 15.85 7.72 19.78
CA GLU A 36 15.99 6.27 19.75
C GLU A 36 14.65 5.58 19.49
N LEU A 37 13.60 5.97 20.22
CA LEU A 37 12.25 5.46 20.03
C LEU A 37 11.73 5.73 18.61
N LEU A 38 11.92 6.95 18.11
CA LEU A 38 11.48 7.28 16.74
C LEU A 38 12.21 6.42 15.72
N TYR A 39 13.53 6.25 15.84
CA TYR A 39 14.31 5.37 14.96
C TYR A 39 13.83 3.92 15.01
N GLU A 40 13.52 3.39 16.20
CA GLU A 40 12.97 2.04 16.38
C GLU A 40 11.66 1.86 15.60
N TYR A 41 10.75 2.83 15.68
CA TYR A 41 9.45 2.81 15.01
C TYR A 41 9.43 3.59 13.70
N SER A 42 10.58 3.71 13.03
CA SER A 42 10.73 4.54 11.84
C SER A 42 9.77 4.15 10.72
N ASN A 43 9.55 2.85 10.57
CA ASN A 43 8.62 2.26 9.62
C ASN A 43 7.16 2.73 9.78
N LEU A 44 6.72 3.08 10.99
CA LEU A 44 5.34 3.54 11.25
C LEU A 44 5.02 4.88 10.59
N PHE A 45 6.04 5.68 10.32
CA PHE A 45 5.93 7.00 9.70
C PHE A 45 6.29 6.98 8.21
N SER A 46 6.39 5.78 7.62
CA SER A 46 6.62 5.61 6.19
C SER A 46 5.36 5.95 5.40
N ASN A 47 5.52 6.62 4.26
CA ASN A 47 4.44 6.81 3.28
C ASN A 47 4.28 5.58 2.37
N ILE A 48 5.15 4.59 2.49
CA ILE A 48 5.04 3.32 1.78
C ILE A 48 4.02 2.45 2.54
N PRO A 49 2.94 1.99 1.90
CA PRO A 49 1.95 1.16 2.56
C PRO A 49 2.57 -0.17 3.00
N GLY A 50 2.24 -0.58 4.22
CA GLY A 50 2.56 -1.92 4.73
C GLY A 50 1.55 -2.97 4.26
N CYS A 51 1.90 -4.24 4.47
CA CYS A 51 0.99 -5.37 4.28
C CYS A 51 0.97 -6.20 5.57
N ILE A 52 -0.21 -6.64 5.99
CA ILE A 52 -0.40 -7.53 7.13
C ILE A 52 -0.98 -8.86 6.64
N ASN A 53 -0.47 -9.98 7.16
CA ASN A 53 -0.89 -11.33 6.77
C ASN A 53 -1.87 -11.95 7.77
N PHE A 54 -2.66 -11.15 8.50
CA PHE A 54 -3.51 -11.65 9.59
C PHE A 54 -4.81 -12.30 9.10
N SER A 55 -5.41 -11.80 8.01
CA SER A 55 -6.68 -12.30 7.50
C SER A 55 -6.81 -12.10 6.00
N GLU A 56 -7.34 -13.11 5.32
CA GLU A 56 -7.85 -12.99 3.96
C GLU A 56 -9.32 -12.57 4.01
N HIS A 57 -9.69 -11.54 3.24
CA HIS A 57 -11.08 -11.10 3.11
C HIS A 57 -11.72 -11.79 1.90
N ASP A 58 -12.80 -12.54 2.14
CA ASP A 58 -13.69 -13.00 1.08
C ASP A 58 -14.90 -12.06 0.99
N MET A 59 -15.36 -11.78 -0.23
CA MET A 59 -16.50 -10.90 -0.49
C MET A 59 -17.64 -11.71 -1.08
N GLU A 60 -18.70 -11.89 -0.31
CA GLU A 60 -19.92 -12.56 -0.78
C GLU A 60 -20.66 -11.66 -1.78
N LEU A 61 -21.14 -12.26 -2.88
CA LEU A 61 -21.86 -11.56 -3.92
C LEU A 61 -23.36 -11.69 -3.72
N GLU A 62 -24.10 -10.59 -3.83
CA GLU A 62 -25.57 -10.63 -3.91
C GLU A 62 -26.05 -11.26 -5.23
N SER A 63 -25.25 -11.15 -6.30
CA SER A 63 -25.54 -11.69 -7.62
C SER A 63 -24.26 -12.08 -8.35
N GLU A 64 -24.27 -13.24 -9.01
CA GLU A 64 -23.17 -13.71 -9.87
C GLU A 64 -23.12 -12.97 -11.21
N ARG A 65 -24.11 -12.12 -11.51
CA ARG A 65 -24.14 -11.36 -12.76
C ARG A 65 -23.04 -10.31 -12.76
N ALA A 66 -22.04 -10.51 -13.62
CA ALA A 66 -20.95 -9.56 -13.80
C ALA A 66 -21.43 -8.18 -14.25
N ILE A 67 -20.90 -7.14 -13.60
CA ILE A 67 -21.12 -5.74 -13.96
C ILE A 67 -19.91 -5.25 -14.76
N VAL A 68 -20.16 -4.89 -16.01
CA VAL A 68 -19.13 -4.42 -16.96
C VAL A 68 -19.38 -2.95 -17.27
N ALA A 69 -18.58 -2.08 -16.69
CA ALA A 69 -18.61 -0.65 -16.98
C ALA A 69 -17.59 -0.29 -18.08
N LYS A 70 -18.02 0.49 -19.07
CA LYS A 70 -17.12 1.01 -20.12
C LYS A 70 -16.29 2.15 -19.55
N ALA A 71 -14.97 2.11 -19.76
CA ALA A 71 -14.13 3.21 -19.31
C ALA A 71 -14.46 4.53 -20.02
N TYR A 72 -14.35 5.63 -19.29
CA TYR A 72 -14.55 6.96 -19.84
C TYR A 72 -13.38 7.39 -20.73
N ARG A 73 -13.66 8.35 -21.62
CA ARG A 73 -12.60 9.01 -22.39
C ARG A 73 -11.81 9.92 -21.45
N MET A 74 -10.49 9.80 -21.49
CA MET A 74 -9.56 10.62 -20.73
C MET A 74 -8.63 11.38 -21.69
N SER A 75 -8.17 12.55 -21.26
CA SER A 75 -7.16 13.30 -22.02
C SER A 75 -5.80 12.60 -21.99
N PRO A 76 -4.91 12.84 -22.96
CA PRO A 76 -3.57 12.25 -22.96
C PRO A 76 -2.78 12.50 -21.67
N GLY A 77 -2.89 13.70 -21.09
CA GLY A 77 -2.23 14.04 -19.83
C GLY A 77 -2.78 13.26 -18.64
N GLN A 78 -4.10 13.04 -18.58
CA GLN A 78 -4.71 12.19 -17.54
C GLN A 78 -4.24 10.74 -17.66
N ILE A 79 -4.13 10.22 -18.90
CA ILE A 79 -3.62 8.86 -19.14
C ILE A 79 -2.18 8.72 -18.66
N GLN A 80 -1.33 9.72 -18.90
CA GLN A 80 0.07 9.69 -18.47
C GLN A 80 0.20 9.66 -16.94
N ILE A 81 -0.54 10.53 -16.23
CA ILE A 81 -0.58 10.55 -14.76
C ILE A 81 -1.05 9.19 -14.23
N LEU A 82 -2.10 8.66 -14.83
CA LEU A 82 -2.66 7.39 -14.42
C LEU A 82 -1.68 6.23 -14.62
N GLN A 83 -0.95 6.20 -15.74
CA GLN A 83 0.09 5.21 -16.02
C GLN A 83 1.25 5.29 -15.04
N SER A 84 1.68 6.50 -14.64
CA SER A 84 2.73 6.65 -13.63
C SER A 84 2.28 6.13 -12.27
N GLU A 85 1.03 6.41 -11.87
CA GLU A 85 0.51 5.91 -10.60
C GLU A 85 0.35 4.39 -10.60
N PHE A 86 -0.15 3.78 -11.67
CA PHE A 86 -0.22 2.32 -11.75
C PHE A 86 1.15 1.65 -11.73
N SER A 87 2.16 2.27 -12.35
CA SER A 87 3.52 1.74 -12.30
C SER A 87 4.06 1.71 -10.87
N LYS A 88 3.83 2.78 -10.09
CA LYS A 88 4.16 2.83 -8.65
C LYS A 88 3.40 1.77 -7.86
N MET A 89 2.09 1.65 -8.08
CA MET A 89 1.26 0.68 -7.36
C MET A 89 1.66 -0.78 -7.67
N LEU A 90 2.13 -1.06 -8.89
CA LEU A 90 2.66 -2.37 -9.28
C LEU A 90 4.01 -2.65 -8.59
N GLU A 91 4.90 -1.66 -8.56
CA GLU A 91 6.19 -1.75 -7.85
C GLU A 91 5.99 -2.01 -6.35
N LEU A 92 5.04 -1.30 -5.74
CA LEU A 92 4.63 -1.45 -4.35
C LEU A 92 3.78 -2.71 -4.09
N LYS A 93 3.45 -3.50 -5.13
CA LYS A 93 2.61 -4.72 -5.04
C LYS A 93 1.23 -4.49 -4.43
N ILE A 94 0.72 -3.26 -4.50
CA ILE A 94 -0.64 -2.91 -4.06
C ILE A 94 -1.66 -3.48 -5.05
N ILE A 95 -1.31 -3.47 -6.34
CA ILE A 95 -2.09 -4.10 -7.40
C ILE A 95 -1.21 -5.13 -8.11
N VAL A 96 -1.85 -6.14 -8.69
CA VAL A 96 -1.21 -7.10 -9.58
C VAL A 96 -2.07 -7.18 -10.87
N PRO A 97 -1.54 -7.62 -12.02
CA PRO A 97 -2.34 -7.83 -13.22
C PRO A 97 -3.18 -9.10 -13.15
N GLY A 98 -4.40 -9.09 -13.71
CA GLY A 98 -5.13 -10.32 -14.01
C GLY A 98 -6.48 -10.13 -14.64
N GLU A 99 -7.23 -11.23 -14.73
CA GLU A 99 -8.47 -11.33 -15.50
C GLU A 99 -9.69 -11.43 -14.57
N SER A 100 -10.72 -10.64 -14.88
CA SER A 100 -11.98 -10.61 -14.14
C SER A 100 -13.13 -10.29 -15.10
N ASP A 101 -14.28 -10.90 -14.86
CA ASP A 101 -15.54 -10.63 -15.55
C ASP A 101 -16.14 -9.28 -15.14
N PHE A 102 -15.69 -8.71 -14.01
CA PHE A 102 -16.10 -7.40 -13.52
C PHE A 102 -15.16 -6.31 -14.02
N THR A 103 -15.72 -5.15 -14.40
CA THR A 103 -14.91 -3.99 -14.81
C THR A 103 -15.44 -2.69 -14.24
N SER A 104 -14.56 -1.90 -13.61
CA SER A 104 -14.84 -0.54 -13.14
C SER A 104 -14.50 0.52 -14.21
N LEU A 105 -15.04 1.72 -14.03
CA LEU A 105 -15.10 2.80 -15.03
C LEU A 105 -13.75 3.43 -15.44
N PHE A 106 -12.62 3.01 -14.88
CA PHE A 106 -11.36 3.74 -15.01
C PHE A 106 -10.39 3.20 -16.08
N VAL A 107 -10.56 1.97 -16.55
CA VAL A 107 -9.50 1.30 -17.33
C VAL A 107 -10.01 0.76 -18.65
N LYS A 108 -9.61 1.40 -19.75
CA LYS A 108 -9.58 0.78 -21.08
C LYS A 108 -8.46 1.38 -21.92
N ASN A 109 -7.30 0.72 -21.87
CA ASN A 109 -6.23 0.80 -22.88
C ASN A 109 -5.33 -0.41 -22.65
N ASN A 110 -4.98 -1.16 -23.72
CA ASN A 110 -4.07 -2.31 -23.96
C ASN A 110 -3.16 -2.94 -22.85
N PHE A 111 -3.29 -2.55 -21.60
CA PHE A 111 -2.68 -3.12 -20.41
C PHE A 111 -3.83 -3.63 -19.56
N ASN A 112 -3.94 -4.95 -19.43
CA ASN A 112 -4.91 -5.63 -18.56
C ASN A 112 -4.54 -5.46 -17.07
N TYR A 113 -4.35 -4.23 -16.58
CA TYR A 113 -4.37 -4.00 -15.14
C TYR A 113 -5.85 -3.83 -14.74
N LYS A 114 -6.55 -4.95 -14.61
CA LYS A 114 -7.82 -4.93 -13.88
C LYS A 114 -7.46 -4.92 -12.39
N ILE A 115 -8.23 -4.19 -11.58
CA ILE A 115 -8.17 -4.34 -10.12
C ILE A 115 -8.38 -5.82 -9.87
N LEU A 116 -7.29 -6.50 -9.51
CA LEU A 116 -7.33 -7.90 -9.25
C LEU A 116 -8.27 -8.15 -8.08
N ARG A 117 -9.07 -9.19 -8.22
CA ARG A 117 -9.47 -10.01 -7.08
C ARG A 117 -8.21 -10.20 -6.25
N ALA A 118 -8.21 -9.75 -4.99
CA ALA A 118 -7.12 -10.07 -4.06
C ALA A 118 -6.83 -11.56 -4.24
N ALA A 119 -5.65 -11.88 -4.77
CA ALA A 119 -5.31 -13.25 -5.06
C ALA A 119 -5.29 -13.95 -3.70
N SER A 120 -6.30 -14.78 -3.45
CA SER A 120 -6.23 -15.85 -2.45
C SER A 120 -5.08 -16.75 -2.89
N THR A 121 -3.88 -16.32 -2.54
CA THR A 121 -2.71 -17.16 -2.60
C THR A 121 -2.70 -17.81 -1.25
N ARG A 122 -3.41 -18.94 -1.14
CA ARG A 122 -3.32 -19.82 0.03
C ARG A 122 -1.86 -19.87 0.47
N CYS A 123 -1.56 -19.24 1.60
CA CYS A 123 -0.25 -19.31 2.23
C CYS A 123 -0.09 -20.68 2.89
N SER A 124 -0.09 -21.74 2.08
CA SER A 124 0.09 -23.11 2.55
C SER A 124 1.44 -23.30 3.27
N ALA A 125 2.44 -22.47 2.97
CA ALA A 125 3.74 -22.50 3.61
C ALA A 125 3.76 -21.92 5.04
N LEU A 126 2.84 -21.01 5.40
CA LEU A 126 2.77 -20.43 6.75
C LEU A 126 1.86 -21.24 7.69
N GLU A 127 0.87 -21.94 7.16
CA GLU A 127 -0.01 -22.83 7.95
C GLU A 127 0.78 -23.99 8.57
N GLU A 128 1.72 -24.59 7.83
CA GLU A 128 2.59 -25.66 8.35
C GLU A 128 3.55 -25.15 9.44
N GLU A 129 4.08 -23.93 9.31
CA GLU A 129 5.02 -23.36 10.29
C GLU A 129 4.31 -22.93 11.60
N ILE A 130 3.08 -22.41 11.49
CA ILE A 130 2.26 -22.06 12.65
C ILE A 130 1.79 -23.33 13.39
N GLN A 131 1.38 -24.38 12.67
CA GLN A 131 1.00 -25.67 13.28
C GLN A 131 2.18 -26.39 13.91
N SER A 132 3.37 -26.30 13.31
CA SER A 132 4.62 -26.82 13.88
C SER A 132 5.00 -26.10 15.19
N ARG A 133 4.95 -24.76 15.20
CA ARG A 133 5.21 -23.96 16.41
C ARG A 133 4.18 -24.18 17.51
N ALA A 134 2.90 -24.33 17.17
CA ALA A 134 1.83 -24.61 18.13
C ALA A 134 1.95 -26.02 18.76
N SER A 135 2.57 -26.97 18.06
CA SER A 135 2.80 -28.33 18.55
C SER A 135 4.04 -28.43 19.45
N GLN A 136 5.00 -27.51 19.33
CA GLN A 136 6.21 -27.44 20.17
C GLN A 136 5.98 -26.73 21.51
N LEU A 137 4.81 -26.11 21.70
CA LEU A 137 4.41 -25.40 22.92
C LEU A 137 3.47 -26.22 23.83
N LYS A 138 3.27 -27.50 23.55
CA LYS A 138 2.59 -28.47 24.42
C LYS A 138 3.58 -29.48 24.98
#